data_AF-R5XS39-F1
#
_entry.id   AF-R5XS39-F1
#
_cell.length_a   1.000
_cell.length_b   1.000
_cell.length_c   1.000
_cell.angle_alpha   90.00
_cell.angle_beta   90.00
_cell.angle_gamma   90.00
#
_symmetry.space_group_name_H-M   'P 1'
#
loop_
_entity.id
_entity.type
_entity.pdbx_description
1 polymer ?
#
loop_
_entity_poly.entity_id
_entity_poly.type
_entity_poly.pdbx_seq_one_letter_code
_entity_poly.pdbx_strand_id
1 'polypeptide(L)'
;MNIEQRKEKEIEYILETYSKEVKEYEKIGNRKNFKKIFKEIKKLNKYDIKFEDFYQDEDKIYGNTKIQIDNIKIHFMFHDFYSWDSKAMMEDYLEGKKYNLDICFDDYELIEFETLETGYKCLLEIKTIIDRVLKENI
;
A
#
# COMPACT_ATOMS: atom_id res chain seq x y z
N MET A 1 -13.42 17.76 -22.29
CA MET A 1 -12.28 17.32 -21.46
C MET A 1 -12.30 15.81 -21.42
N ASN A 2 -11.27 15.16 -21.94
CA ASN A 2 -11.17 13.70 -21.93
C ASN A 2 -10.79 13.18 -20.53
N ILE A 3 -10.80 11.86 -20.37
CA ILE A 3 -10.48 11.15 -19.11
C ILE A 3 -9.07 11.50 -18.64
N GLU A 4 -8.10 11.54 -19.55
CA GLU A 4 -6.70 11.85 -19.26
C GLU A 4 -6.48 13.28 -18.76
N GLN A 5 -7.10 14.28 -19.41
CA GLN A 5 -7.09 15.68 -18.97
C GLN A 5 -7.79 15.89 -17.62
N ARG A 6 -8.79 15.06 -17.28
CA ARG A 6 -9.41 15.10 -15.95
C ARG A 6 -8.42 14.62 -14.89
N LYS A 7 -7.72 13.52 -15.16
CA LYS A 7 -6.66 12.99 -14.29
C LYS A 7 -5.54 14.00 -14.07
N GLU A 8 -5.00 14.58 -15.14
CA GLU A 8 -3.92 15.56 -15.06
C GLU A 8 -4.31 16.75 -14.19
N LYS A 9 -5.50 17.32 -14.39
CA LYS A 9 -6.00 18.42 -13.56
C LYS A 9 -6.21 18.05 -12.10
N GLU A 10 -6.63 16.80 -11.83
CA GLU A 10 -6.79 16.35 -10.45
C GLU A 10 -5.43 16.22 -9.77
N ILE A 11 -4.45 15.61 -10.43
CA ILE A 11 -3.08 15.52 -9.94
C ILE A 11 -2.50 16.93 -9.73
N GLU A 12 -2.63 17.84 -10.69
CA GLU A 12 -2.19 19.23 -10.56
C GLU A 12 -2.82 19.90 -9.33
N TYR A 13 -4.13 19.78 -9.16
CA TYR A 13 -4.82 20.32 -7.99
C TYR A 13 -4.27 19.76 -6.67
N ILE A 14 -4.03 18.44 -6.60
CA ILE A 14 -3.46 17.81 -5.41
C ILE A 14 -2.05 18.32 -5.13
N LEU A 15 -1.20 18.35 -6.16
CA LEU A 15 0.19 18.78 -6.02
C LEU A 15 0.33 20.27 -5.70
N GLU A 16 -0.59 21.12 -6.15
CA GLU A 16 -0.62 22.54 -5.80
C GLU A 16 -1.17 22.77 -4.39
N THR A 17 -2.34 22.17 -4.09
CA THR A 17 -3.09 22.42 -2.85
C THR A 17 -2.43 21.75 -1.64
N TYR A 18 -1.95 20.52 -1.81
CA TYR A 18 -1.43 19.66 -0.74
C TYR A 18 0.07 19.38 -0.89
N SER A 19 0.80 20.32 -1.51
CA SER A 19 2.24 20.16 -1.78
C SER A 19 3.08 19.83 -0.53
N LYS A 20 2.68 20.33 0.65
CA LYS A 20 3.39 20.08 1.92
C LYS A 20 3.12 18.68 2.43
N GLU A 21 1.86 18.25 2.36
CA GLU A 21 1.37 16.94 2.75
C GLU A 21 2.00 15.85 1.89
N VAL A 22 2.07 16.06 0.57
CA VAL A 22 2.77 15.16 -0.36
C VAL A 22 4.24 15.01 0.03
N LYS A 23 4.96 16.12 0.27
CA LYS A 23 6.38 16.09 0.68
C LYS A 23 6.59 15.42 2.03
N GLU A 24 5.67 15.62 2.98
CA GLU A 24 5.74 14.95 4.28
C GLU A 24 5.49 13.45 4.14
N TYR A 25 4.50 13.07 3.33
CA TYR A 25 4.19 11.68 3.04
C TYR A 25 5.35 10.94 2.37
N GLU A 26 6.07 11.58 1.45
CA GLU A 26 7.23 10.99 0.75
C GLU A 26 8.37 10.59 1.71
N LYS A 27 8.41 11.08 2.96
CA LYS A 27 9.32 10.55 4.00
C LYS A 27 8.94 9.15 4.47
N ILE A 28 7.66 8.78 4.30
CA ILE A 28 7.06 7.50 4.69
C ILE A 28 6.90 6.60 3.47
N GLY A 29 6.10 7.02 2.48
CA GLY A 29 5.80 6.30 1.26
C GLY A 29 6.91 6.40 0.22
N ASN A 30 8.04 5.74 0.47
CA ASN A 30 9.20 5.76 -0.42
C ASN A 30 9.87 4.39 -0.58
N ARG A 31 10.77 4.32 -1.58
CA ARG A 31 11.48 3.09 -1.96
C ARG A 31 12.31 2.47 -0.85
N LYS A 32 12.91 3.29 0.01
CA LYS A 32 13.72 2.81 1.14
C LYS A 32 12.85 2.05 2.14
N ASN A 33 11.72 2.63 2.55
CA ASN A 33 10.83 2.02 3.53
C ASN A 33 10.16 0.76 2.99
N PHE A 34 9.70 0.77 1.75
CA PHE A 34 9.17 -0.42 1.09
C PHE A 34 10.16 -1.58 1.04
N LYS A 35 11.39 -1.33 0.54
CA LYS A 35 12.44 -2.36 0.48
C LYS A 35 12.70 -2.95 1.88
N LYS A 36 12.69 -2.11 2.91
CA LYS A 36 12.86 -2.54 4.30
C LYS A 36 11.67 -3.38 4.80
N ILE A 37 10.43 -2.96 4.55
CA ILE A 37 9.22 -3.73 4.85
C ILE A 37 9.32 -5.13 4.24
N PHE A 38 9.56 -5.22 2.94
CA PHE A 38 9.59 -6.51 2.25
C PHE A 38 10.81 -7.35 2.60
N LYS A 39 11.94 -6.73 2.97
CA LYS A 39 13.06 -7.46 3.56
C LYS A 39 12.66 -8.12 4.88
N GLU A 40 11.95 -7.42 5.77
CA GLU A 40 11.48 -7.99 7.03
C GLU A 40 10.42 -9.08 6.82
N ILE A 41 9.47 -8.88 5.90
CA ILE A 41 8.47 -9.91 5.57
C ILE A 41 9.14 -11.18 5.01
N LYS A 42 10.13 -11.04 4.10
CA LYS A 42 10.86 -12.18 3.52
C LYS A 42 11.63 -12.99 4.56
N LYS A 43 12.08 -12.39 5.66
CA LYS A 43 12.76 -13.13 6.75
C LYS A 43 11.86 -14.16 7.42
N LEU A 44 10.54 -13.99 7.36
CA LEU A 44 9.59 -14.94 7.93
C LEU A 44 9.52 -16.25 7.14
N ASN A 45 9.99 -16.24 5.88
CA ASN A 45 10.04 -17.42 5.01
C ASN A 45 8.73 -18.23 4.92
N LYS A 46 7.59 -17.52 4.96
CA LYS A 46 6.24 -18.12 4.88
C LYS A 46 5.33 -17.52 3.82
N TYR A 47 5.68 -16.37 3.26
CA TYR A 47 4.86 -15.63 2.32
C TYR A 47 5.47 -15.68 0.92
N ASP A 48 4.64 -15.92 -0.09
CA ASP A 48 4.95 -15.60 -1.47
C ASP A 48 4.63 -14.12 -1.73
N ILE A 49 5.53 -13.40 -2.40
CA ILE A 49 5.44 -11.95 -2.57
C ILE A 49 5.51 -11.62 -4.04
N LYS A 50 4.41 -11.07 -4.57
CA LYS A 50 4.29 -10.63 -5.96
C LYS A 50 4.12 -9.13 -6.00
N PHE A 51 5.07 -8.47 -6.64
CA PHE A 51 4.98 -7.05 -6.98
C PHE A 51 4.23 -6.93 -8.29
N GLU A 52 3.29 -6.00 -8.40
CA GLU A 52 2.73 -5.67 -9.72
C GLU A 52 3.79 -4.98 -10.58
N ASP A 53 3.84 -5.33 -11.87
CA ASP A 53 4.86 -4.89 -12.83
C ASP A 53 4.76 -3.40 -13.24
N PHE A 54 4.11 -2.55 -12.45
CA PHE A 54 3.82 -1.16 -12.82
C PHE A 54 4.64 -0.13 -12.03
N TYR A 55 5.32 0.71 -12.80
CA TYR A 55 6.09 1.92 -12.48
C TYR A 55 7.19 1.77 -11.42
N GLN A 56 8.39 1.36 -11.88
CA GLN A 56 9.63 1.62 -11.18
C GLN A 56 10.20 2.97 -11.63
N ASP A 57 9.79 4.06 -10.98
CA ASP A 57 10.63 5.25 -10.96
C ASP A 57 11.76 5.03 -9.93
N GLU A 58 12.89 5.74 -10.04
CA GLU A 58 14.06 5.47 -9.19
C GLU A 58 13.73 5.63 -7.70
N ASP A 59 12.87 6.60 -7.36
CA ASP A 59 12.56 7.00 -5.99
C ASP A 59 11.11 6.74 -5.54
N LYS A 60 10.19 6.50 -6.48
CA LYS A 60 8.76 6.34 -6.19
C LYS A 60 8.33 4.88 -6.29
N ILE A 61 7.30 4.52 -5.52
CA ILE A 61 6.70 3.20 -5.59
C ILE A 61 5.24 3.35 -5.92
N TYR A 62 4.88 2.59 -6.93
CA TYR A 62 3.56 2.57 -7.50
C TYR A 62 3.10 1.12 -7.56
N GLY A 63 1.80 0.92 -7.38
CA GLY A 63 1.18 -0.39 -7.55
C GLY A 63 0.97 -1.18 -6.26
N ASN A 64 0.10 -2.18 -6.40
CA ASN A 64 -0.34 -3.02 -5.33
C ASN A 64 0.63 -4.19 -5.15
N THR A 65 1.07 -4.44 -3.91
CA THR A 65 1.89 -5.63 -3.60
C THR A 65 1.02 -6.71 -2.99
N LYS A 66 1.11 -7.91 -3.54
CA LYS A 66 0.39 -9.09 -3.08
C LYS A 66 1.32 -9.94 -2.22
N ILE A 67 0.89 -10.19 -0.99
CA ILE A 67 1.57 -11.04 0.00
C ILE A 67 0.63 -12.22 0.24
N GLN A 68 1.03 -13.41 -0.18
CA GLN A 68 0.18 -14.58 -0.21
C GLN A 68 0.70 -15.68 0.72
N ILE A 69 -0.22 -16.35 1.41
CA ILE A 69 -0.01 -17.62 2.10
C ILE A 69 -1.24 -18.49 1.84
N ASP A 70 -1.06 -19.66 1.24
CA ASP A 70 -2.15 -20.55 0.84
C ASP A 70 -3.25 -19.81 0.04
N ASN A 71 -4.50 -19.84 0.51
CA ASN A 71 -5.67 -19.16 -0.07
C ASN A 71 -5.92 -17.74 0.48
N ILE A 72 -5.00 -17.22 1.29
CA ILE A 72 -5.07 -15.88 1.89
C ILE A 72 -4.18 -14.92 1.09
N LYS A 73 -4.78 -13.84 0.59
CA LYS A 73 -4.07 -12.75 -0.10
C LYS A 73 -4.16 -11.48 0.71
N ILE A 74 -3.00 -10.89 1.02
CA ILE A 74 -2.90 -9.58 1.66
C ILE A 74 -2.40 -8.59 0.62
N HIS A 75 -3.13 -7.50 0.44
CA HIS A 75 -2.80 -6.41 -0.45
C HIS A 75 -2.20 -5.26 0.35
N PHE A 76 -1.02 -4.82 -0.04
CA PHE A 76 -0.35 -3.66 0.55
C PHE A 76 0.00 -2.63 -0.52
N MET A 77 -0.28 -1.36 -0.23
CA MET A 77 0.03 -0.26 -1.14
C MET A 77 0.29 1.03 -0.36
N PHE A 78 1.34 1.77 -0.73
CA PHE A 78 1.48 3.17 -0.32
C PHE A 78 0.59 4.06 -1.20
N HIS A 79 0.14 5.19 -0.65
CA HIS A 79 -0.64 6.18 -1.39
C HIS A 79 0.19 6.76 -2.53
N ASP A 80 -0.42 6.80 -3.71
CA ASP A 80 0.11 7.38 -4.93
C ASP A 80 -0.69 8.63 -5.32
N PHE A 81 -0.15 9.79 -4.97
CA PHE A 81 -0.72 11.10 -5.30
C PHE A 81 -0.48 11.55 -6.74
N TYR A 82 0.10 10.70 -7.59
CA TYR A 82 0.38 10.92 -9.00
C TYR A 82 -0.46 9.97 -9.90
N SER A 83 -1.45 9.28 -9.31
CA SER A 83 -2.32 8.31 -9.98
C SER A 83 -3.73 8.82 -10.25
N TRP A 84 -4.54 7.97 -10.88
CA TRP A 84 -5.96 8.20 -11.11
C TRP A 84 -6.75 8.41 -9.81
N ASP A 85 -6.34 7.79 -8.71
CA ASP A 85 -7.05 7.82 -7.43
C ASP A 85 -6.41 8.82 -6.45
N SER A 86 -5.59 9.76 -6.95
CA SER A 86 -4.80 10.69 -6.14
C SER A 86 -5.63 11.46 -5.10
N LYS A 87 -6.85 11.86 -5.45
CA LYS A 87 -7.74 12.57 -4.53
C LYS A 87 -8.21 11.68 -3.39
N ALA A 88 -8.69 10.47 -3.68
CA ALA A 88 -9.14 9.53 -2.66
C ALA A 88 -8.00 9.15 -1.72
N MET A 89 -6.81 8.92 -2.27
CA MET A 89 -5.62 8.61 -1.48
C MET A 89 -5.16 9.80 -0.61
N MET A 90 -5.31 11.03 -1.10
CA MET A 90 -5.04 12.23 -0.29
C MET A 90 -6.06 12.38 0.84
N GLU A 91 -7.35 12.14 0.58
CA GLU A 91 -8.39 12.15 1.61
C GLU A 91 -8.07 11.12 2.71
N ASP A 92 -7.74 9.88 2.33
CA ASP A 92 -7.29 8.84 3.26
C ASP A 92 -6.05 9.27 4.08
N TYR A 93 -5.07 9.91 3.44
CA TYR A 93 -3.88 10.39 4.12
C TYR A 93 -4.20 11.49 5.14
N LEU A 94 -5.07 12.43 4.80
CA LEU A 94 -5.52 13.50 5.70
C LEU A 94 -6.32 12.95 6.90
N GLU A 95 -6.99 11.81 6.75
CA GLU A 95 -7.60 11.05 7.86
C GLU A 95 -6.58 10.28 8.73
N GLY A 96 -5.30 10.31 8.36
CA GLY A 96 -4.20 9.66 9.07
C GLY A 96 -3.87 8.25 8.60
N LYS A 97 -4.48 7.76 7.52
CA LYS A 97 -4.13 6.46 6.92
C LYS A 97 -2.82 6.60 6.14
N LYS A 98 -1.78 5.87 6.57
CA LYS A 98 -0.44 5.97 5.96
C LYS A 98 -0.24 5.05 4.75
N TYR A 99 -1.05 4.03 4.63
CA TYR A 99 -0.97 3.00 3.60
C TYR A 99 -2.31 2.25 3.56
N ASN A 100 -2.55 1.59 2.43
CA ASN A 100 -3.64 0.63 2.28
C ASN A 100 -3.15 -0.77 2.60
N LEU A 101 -3.91 -1.48 3.43
CA LEU A 101 -3.67 -2.87 3.78
C LEU A 101 -5.02 -3.58 3.86
N ASP A 102 -5.21 -4.56 2.98
CA ASP A 102 -6.48 -5.28 2.87
C ASP A 102 -6.24 -6.78 2.73
N ILE A 103 -7.26 -7.58 3.01
CA ILE A 103 -7.25 -9.04 2.91
C ILE A 103 -8.34 -9.52 1.96
N CYS A 104 -7.96 -10.39 1.04
CA CYS A 104 -8.84 -11.06 0.10
C CYS A 104 -8.68 -12.58 0.29
N PHE A 105 -9.81 -13.28 0.26
CA PHE A 105 -9.87 -14.74 0.28
C PHE A 105 -10.35 -15.19 -1.09
N ASP A 106 -9.69 -16.18 -1.68
CA ASP A 106 -10.00 -16.63 -3.05
C ASP A 106 -11.33 -17.39 -3.17
N ASP A 107 -11.92 -17.83 -2.06
CA ASP A 107 -13.16 -18.61 -2.03
C ASP A 107 -14.40 -17.71 -1.93
N TYR A 108 -15.16 -17.68 -3.03
CA TYR A 108 -16.31 -16.78 -3.23
C TYR A 108 -17.63 -17.26 -2.62
N GLU A 109 -17.69 -18.44 -1.98
CA GLU A 109 -18.95 -18.99 -1.49
C GLU A 109 -19.02 -19.13 0.04
N LEU A 110 -18.02 -19.72 0.68
CA LEU A 110 -17.95 -19.87 2.15
C LEU A 110 -16.49 -19.88 2.60
N ILE A 111 -16.16 -19.10 3.63
CA ILE A 111 -14.83 -19.09 4.26
C ILE A 111 -14.96 -19.74 5.63
N GLU A 112 -14.17 -20.79 5.88
CA GLU A 112 -14.11 -21.42 7.20
C GLU A 112 -13.61 -20.45 8.27
N PHE A 113 -14.14 -20.57 9.50
CA PHE A 113 -13.77 -19.67 10.60
C PHE A 113 -12.28 -19.71 10.89
N GLU A 114 -11.66 -20.88 10.82
CA GLU A 114 -10.23 -21.10 11.01
C GLU A 114 -9.40 -20.39 9.93
N THR A 115 -9.89 -20.34 8.69
CA THR A 115 -9.25 -19.60 7.59
C THR A 115 -9.35 -18.10 7.82
N LEU A 116 -10.52 -17.61 8.26
CA LEU A 116 -10.71 -16.21 8.67
C LEU A 116 -9.77 -15.82 9.82
N GLU A 117 -9.67 -16.64 10.86
CA GLU A 117 -8.81 -16.41 12.01
C GLU A 117 -7.33 -16.38 11.61
N THR A 118 -6.92 -17.31 10.74
CA THR A 118 -5.56 -17.37 10.18
C THR A 118 -5.25 -16.15 9.33
N GLY A 119 -6.19 -15.73 8.47
CA GLY A 119 -6.09 -14.53 7.66
C GLY A 119 -5.89 -13.28 8.52
N TYR A 120 -6.70 -13.11 9.56
CA TYR A 120 -6.59 -11.99 10.48
C TYR A 120 -5.23 -11.95 11.21
N LYS A 121 -4.74 -13.10 11.68
CA LYS A 121 -3.41 -13.22 12.30
C LYS A 121 -2.30 -12.82 11.33
N CYS A 122 -2.39 -13.25 10.07
CA CYS A 122 -1.43 -12.86 9.03
C CYS A 122 -1.49 -11.36 8.74
N LEU A 123 -2.68 -10.77 8.61
CA LEU A 123 -2.87 -9.34 8.40
C LEU A 123 -2.23 -8.52 9.52
N LEU A 124 -2.46 -8.90 10.79
CA LEU A 124 -1.87 -8.24 11.95
C LEU A 124 -0.34 -8.33 11.97
N GLU A 125 0.23 -9.47 11.60
CA GLU A 125 1.68 -9.63 11.57
C GLU A 125 2.32 -8.73 10.51
N ILE A 126 1.76 -8.72 9.29
CA ILE A 126 2.21 -7.83 8.21
C ILE A 126 2.05 -6.36 8.62
N LYS A 127 0.90 -5.98 9.19
CA LYS A 127 0.65 -4.64 9.70
C LYS A 127 1.70 -4.23 10.74
N THR A 128 2.04 -5.12 11.66
CA THR A 128 3.02 -4.88 12.72
C THR A 128 4.41 -4.60 12.14
N ILE A 129 4.81 -5.36 11.11
CA ILE A 129 6.08 -5.14 10.40
C ILE A 129 6.09 -3.77 9.71
N ILE A 130 5.02 -3.43 8.99
CA ILE A 130 4.89 -2.14 8.30
C ILE A 130 4.98 -1.01 9.32
N ASP A 131 4.14 -1.02 10.35
CA ASP A 131 4.08 0.03 11.37
C ASP A 131 5.42 0.23 12.07
N ARG A 132 6.14 -0.86 12.38
CA ARG A 132 7.48 -0.80 12.97
C ARG A 132 8.46 -0.09 12.03
N VAL A 133 8.50 -0.48 10.76
CA VAL A 133 9.40 0.15 9.78
C VAL A 133 9.09 1.64 9.61
N LEU A 134 7.81 2.02 9.62
CA LEU A 134 7.41 3.42 9.48
C LEU A 134 7.72 4.25 10.73
N LYS A 135 7.61 3.69 11.94
CA LYS A 135 7.95 4.38 13.19
C LYS A 135 9.45 4.70 13.32
N GLU A 136 10.33 3.88 12.75
CA GLU A 136 11.78 4.12 12.80
C GLU A 136 12.26 5.29 11.92
N ASN A 137 11.38 5.89 11.12
CA ASN A 137 11.70 6.97 10.17
C ASN A 137 10.93 8.28 10.44
N ILE A 138 10.21 8.37 11.57
CA ILE A 138 9.53 9.58 12.07
C ILE A 138 10.31 10.08 13.27
#